data_AF-A0A8J8P6X1-F1
#
_entry.id   AF-A0A8J8P6X1-F1
#
_cell.length_a   1.000
_cell.length_b   1.000
_cell.length_c   1.000
_cell.angle_alpha   90.00
_cell.angle_beta   90.00
_cell.angle_gamma   90.00
#
_symmetry.space_group_name_H-M   'P 1'
#
loop_
_entity.id
_entity.type
_entity.pdbx_description
1 polymer ?
#
loop_
_entity_poly.entity_id
_entity_poly.type
_entity_poly.pdbx_seq_one_letter_code
_entity_poly.pdbx_strand_id
1 'polypeptide(L)' 'MSQDMESKHRRYGLFGLAAVLIVVGTLATGFLPSTPFYQILSGGIIVAGFVVGYAGLGAFEFLE' A
#
# COMPACT_ATOMS: atom_id res chain seq x y z
N MET A 1 -29.12 2.48 -3.86
CA MET A 1 -28.29 3.64 -4.27
C MET A 1 -27.28 4.11 -3.21
N SER A 2 -27.17 3.50 -2.01
CA SER A 2 -26.28 3.99 -0.94
C SER A 2 -25.04 3.12 -0.65
N GLN A 3 -24.96 1.89 -1.18
CA GLN A 3 -23.85 0.96 -0.90
C GLN A 3 -22.63 1.14 -1.82
N ASP A 4 -22.76 1.94 -2.89
CA ASP A 4 -21.74 2.11 -3.93
C ASP A 4 -20.63 3.11 -3.52
N MET A 5 -21.01 4.23 -2.88
CA MET A 5 -20.05 5.27 -2.48
C MET A 5 -19.12 4.84 -1.34
N GLU A 6 -19.57 3.93 -0.46
CA GLU A 6 -18.80 3.46 0.68
C GLU A 6 -17.67 2.51 0.24
N SER A 7 -17.95 1.64 -0.73
CA SER A 7 -16.93 0.79 -1.37
C SER A 7 -15.93 1.62 -2.16
N LYS A 8 -16.38 2.69 -2.82
CA LYS A 8 -15.51 3.59 -3.59
C LYS A 8 -14.57 4.40 -2.69
N HIS A 9 -15.06 4.95 -1.58
CA HIS A 9 -14.22 5.64 -0.58
C HIS A 9 -13.21 4.70 0.08
N ARG A 10 -13.63 3.48 0.45
CA ARG A 10 -12.72 2.50 1.04
C ARG A 10 -11.63 2.07 0.06
N ARG A 11 -11.95 1.96 -1.23
CA ARG A 11 -10.98 1.69 -2.31
C ARG A 11 -9.97 2.81 -2.47
N TYR A 12 -10.41 4.07 -2.58
CA TYR A 12 -9.49 5.21 -2.63
C TYR A 12 -8.63 5.31 -1.37
N GLY A 13 -9.19 4.97 -0.20
CA GLY A 13 -8.44 4.86 1.05
C GLY A 13 -7.33 3.80 1.00
N LEU A 14 -7.62 2.60 0.48
CA LEU A 14 -6.64 1.52 0.35
C LEU A 14 -5.57 1.82 -0.69
N PHE A 15 -5.93 2.41 -1.83
CA PHE A 15 -4.96 2.87 -2.83
C PHE A 15 -4.07 4.00 -2.29
N GLY A 16 -4.66 4.96 -1.57
CA GLY A 16 -3.91 6.01 -0.90
C GLY A 16 -2.94 5.45 0.13
N LEU A 17 -3.39 4.49 0.95
CA LEU A 17 -2.56 3.80 1.92
C LEU A 17 -1.41 3.04 1.23
N ALA A 18 -1.69 2.27 0.19
CA ALA A 18 -0.68 1.56 -0.60
C ALA A 18 0.40 2.52 -1.15
N ALA A 19 -0.02 3.63 -1.75
CA ALA A 19 0.88 4.66 -2.27
C ALA A 19 1.76 5.26 -1.15
N VAL A 20 1.16 5.58 0.00
CA VAL A 20 1.90 6.10 1.16
C VAL A 20 2.92 5.08 1.66
N LEU A 21 2.56 3.80 1.81
CA LEU A 21 3.51 2.76 2.22
C LEU A 21 4.68 2.63 1.25
N ILE A 22 4.42 2.62 -0.06
CA ILE A 22 5.48 2.52 -1.08
C ILE A 22 6.41 3.73 -1.02
N VAL A 23 5.86 4.95 -0.94
CA VAL A 23 6.64 6.19 -0.88
C VAL A 23 7.45 6.26 0.42
N VAL A 24 6.84 5.96 1.57
CA VAL A 24 7.53 5.95 2.87
C VAL A 24 8.63 4.90 2.91
N GLY A 25 8.36 3.69 2.42
CA GLY A 25 9.38 2.64 2.34
C GLY A 25 10.54 3.01 1.42
N THR A 26 10.26 3.68 0.29
CA THR A 26 11.28 4.19 -0.63
C THR A 26 12.08 5.35 -0.02
N LEU A 27 11.44 6.28 0.70
CA LEU A 27 12.18 7.32 1.42
C LEU A 27 13.02 6.73 2.55
N ALA A 28 12.52 5.69 3.20
CA ALA A 28 13.24 4.99 4.26
C ALA A 28 14.54 4.34 3.74
N THR A 29 14.61 3.84 2.49
CA THR A 29 15.87 3.34 1.94
C THR A 29 16.93 4.44 1.78
N GLY A 30 16.51 5.68 1.52
CA GLY A 30 17.39 6.84 1.36
C GLY A 30 17.79 7.53 2.66
N PHE A 31 16.96 7.44 3.70
CA PHE A 31 17.19 8.10 5.00
C PHE A 31 17.77 7.19 6.08
N LEU A 32 17.49 5.88 6.05
CA LEU A 32 17.97 4.97 7.08
C LEU A 32 19.42 4.53 6.80
N PRO A 33 20.19 4.19 7.85
CA PRO A 33 21.52 3.61 7.69
C PRO A 33 21.45 2.37 6.80
N SER A 34 22.44 2.19 5.92
CA SER A 34 22.54 1.04 5.01
C SER A 34 22.98 -0.24 5.76
N THR A 35 22.37 -0.51 6.91
CA THR A 35 22.51 -1.77 7.61
C THR A 35 21.48 -2.77 7.07
N PRO A 36 21.79 -4.09 7.10
CA PRO A 36 20.91 -5.11 6.56
C PRO A 36 19.50 -5.08 7.17
N PHE A 37 19.41 -4.77 8.46
CA PHE A 37 18.13 -4.68 9.18
C PHE A 37 17.22 -3.59 8.60
N TYR A 38 17.75 -2.39 8.34
CA TYR A 38 16.96 -1.28 7.82
C TYR A 38 16.60 -1.44 6.34
N GLN A 39 17.41 -2.15 5.55
CA GLN A 39 17.05 -2.54 4.18
C GLN A 39 15.90 -3.55 4.16
N ILE A 40 15.91 -4.55 5.04
CA ILE A 40 14.80 -5.51 5.14
C ILE A 40 13.53 -4.80 5.61
N LEU A 41 13.65 -3.87 6.57
CA LEU A 41 12.51 -3.09 7.06
C LEU A 41 11.90 -2.21 5.97
N SER A 42 12.72 -1.43 5.27
CA SER A 42 12.26 -0.54 4.18
C SER A 42 11.70 -1.33 3.00
N GLY A 43 12.38 -2.41 2.59
CA GLY A 43 11.86 -3.36 1.60
C GLY A 43 10.53 -3.98 2.02
N GLY A 44 10.40 -4.38 3.28
CA GLY A 44 9.17 -4.93 3.84
C GLY A 44 8.00 -3.95 3.80
N ILE A 45 8.24 -2.67 4.08
CA ILE A 45 7.22 -1.61 3.99
C ILE A 45 6.74 -1.43 2.54
N ILE A 46 7.66 -1.47 1.56
CA ILE A 46 7.30 -1.38 0.13
C ILE A 46 6.44 -2.57 -0.28
N VAL A 47 6.84 -3.80 0.08
CA VAL A 47 6.08 -5.03 -0.23
C VAL A 47 4.70 -4.98 0.43
N ALA A 48 4.59 -4.52 1.68
CA ALA A 48 3.32 -4.33 2.35
C ALA A 48 2.40 -3.35 1.61
N GLY A 49 2.96 -2.26 1.06
CA GLY A 49 2.22 -1.33 0.21
C GLY A 49 1.66 -1.99 -1.05
N PHE A 50 2.44 -2.83 -1.72
CA PHE A 50 1.97 -3.61 -2.87
C PHE A 50 0.89 -4.63 -2.50
N VAL A 51 1.02 -5.33 -1.37
CA VAL A 51 0.00 -6.28 -0.89
C VAL A 51 -1.32 -5.56 -0.60
N VAL A 52 -1.27 -4.39 0.05
CA VAL A 52 -2.45 -3.55 0.31
C VAL A 52 -3.07 -3.07 -1.00
N GLY A 53 -2.26 -2.62 -1.96
CA GLY A 53 -2.74 -2.21 -3.29
C GLY A 53 -3.36 -3.36 -4.08
N TYR A 54 -2.74 -4.55 -4.03
CA TYR A 54 -3.25 -5.76 -4.66
C TYR A 54 -4.54 -6.24 -4.02
N ALA A 55 -4.67 -6.22 -2.69
CA ALA A 55 -5.93 -6.52 -2.02
C ALA A 55 -7.04 -5.51 -2.37
N GLY A 56 -6.68 -4.23 -2.54
CA GLY A 56 -7.58 -3.18 -3.02
C GLY A 56 -8.07 -3.41 -4.46
N LEU A 57 -7.20 -3.90 -5.35
CA LEU A 57 -7.50 -4.26 -6.74
C LEU A 57 -8.25 -5.60 -6.88
N GLY A 58 -7.84 -6.63 -6.15
CA GLY A 58 -8.48 -7.96 -6.18
C GLY A 58 -9.91 -7.93 -5.63
N ALA A 59 -10.22 -7.01 -4.71
CA ALA A 59 -11.60 -6.72 -4.30
C ALA A 59 -12.42 -5.98 -5.39
N PHE A 60 -11.80 -5.55 -6.50
CA PHE A 60 -12.47 -4.98 -7.67
C PHE A 60 -12.80 -6.05 -8.69
N GLU A 61 -11.84 -6.91 -9.01
CA GLU A 61 -11.99 -7.95 -10.05
C GLU A 61 -12.98 -9.07 -9.67
N PHE A 62 -13.22 -9.32 -8.37
CA PHE A 62 -14.21 -10.30 -7.91
C PHE A 62 -15.66 -9.77 -7.83
N LEU A 63 -15.88 -8.46 -8.02
CA LEU A 63 -17.17 -7.79 -7.87
C LEU A 63 -17.74 -7.24 -9.19
N GLU A 64 -17.01 -7.42 -10.30
CA GLU A 64 -17.41 -7.11 -11.68
C GLU A 64 -17.75 -8.40 -12.43
#